data_AF-A0A7K2AIN4-F1
#
_entry.id   AF-A0A7K2AIN4-F1
#
_cell.length_a   1.000
_cell.length_b   1.000
_cell.length_c   1.000
_cell.angle_alpha   90.00
_cell.angle_beta   90.00
_cell.angle_gamma   90.00
#
_symmetry.space_group_name_H-M   'P 1'
#
loop_
_entity.id
_entity.type
_entity.pdbx_description
1 polymer ?
#
loop_
_entity_poly.entity_id
_entity_poly.type
_entity_poly.pdbx_seq_one_letter_code
_entity_poly.pdbx_strand_id
1 'polypeptide(L)'
;MWRLLVFVGVPLAELYVLSVVENRIGLVNTLGLIVATGMLGAVVMKRQGAGVWRSAQARLARGEIPAEEILGGIMVLVGGALMITPGILTDAVGLLLMVPAVRSLLFPSIARKRFFAIFTSRDEGIYDIGPS
;
A
#
# COMPACT_ATOMS: atom_id res chain seq x y z
N MET A 1 26.67 -3.99 7.28
CA MET A 1 26.11 -5.09 6.45
C MET A 1 24.58 -5.11 6.42
N TRP A 2 23.88 -5.15 7.57
CA TRP A 2 22.42 -5.38 7.60
C TRP A 2 21.54 -4.37 6.83
N ARG A 3 21.96 -3.09 6.73
CA ARG A 3 21.23 -2.05 5.99
C ARG A 3 21.02 -2.36 4.50
N LEU A 4 21.97 -3.07 3.88
CA LEU A 4 21.87 -3.47 2.48
C LEU A 4 20.77 -4.52 2.27
N LEU A 5 20.59 -5.43 3.23
CA LEU A 5 19.53 -6.44 3.16
C LEU A 5 18.15 -5.80 3.22
N VAL A 6 17.96 -4.76 4.03
CA VAL A 6 16.68 -4.02 4.07
C VAL A 6 16.48 -3.21 2.79
N PHE A 7 17.52 -2.50 2.32
CA PHE A 7 17.43 -1.68 1.12
C PHE A 7 17.12 -2.50 -0.15
N VAL A 8 17.63 -3.73 -0.25
CA VAL A 8 17.35 -4.63 -1.39
C VAL A 8 16.11 -5.49 -1.16
N GLY A 9 15.91 -5.97 0.07
CA GLY A 9 14.80 -6.84 0.42
C GLY A 9 13.44 -6.16 0.31
N VAL A 10 13.34 -4.88 0.66
CA VAL A 10 12.08 -4.11 0.57
C VAL A 10 11.59 -4.00 -0.89
N PRO A 11 12.39 -3.50 -1.86
CA PRO A 11 12.00 -3.48 -3.27
C PRO A 11 11.67 -4.86 -3.85
N LEU A 12 12.42 -5.90 -3.46
CA LEU A 12 12.13 -7.27 -3.93
C LEU A 12 10.79 -7.77 -3.40
N ALA A 13 10.46 -7.48 -2.15
CA ALA A 13 9.15 -7.80 -1.58
C ALA A 13 8.02 -7.04 -2.29
N GLU A 14 8.22 -5.76 -2.63
CA GLU A 14 7.25 -4.97 -3.39
C GLU A 14 6.98 -5.56 -4.78
N LEU A 15 8.02 -5.95 -5.52
CA LEU A 15 7.88 -6.58 -6.82
C LEU A 15 7.13 -7.92 -6.72
N TYR A 16 7.41 -8.70 -5.67
CA TYR A 16 6.69 -9.95 -5.41
C TYR A 16 5.20 -9.70 -5.13
N VAL A 17 4.86 -8.72 -4.27
CA VAL A 17 3.46 -8.39 -3.98
C VAL A 17 2.75 -7.89 -5.23
N LEU A 18 3.40 -7.05 -6.05
CA LEU A 18 2.82 -6.61 -7.32
C LEU A 18 2.52 -7.76 -8.26
N SER A 19 3.40 -8.75 -8.34
CA SER A 19 3.16 -9.97 -9.12
C SER A 19 1.98 -10.79 -8.57
N VAL A 20 1.82 -10.86 -7.24
CA VAL A 20 0.65 -11.52 -6.62
C VAL A 20 -0.64 -10.78 -6.96
N VAL A 21 -0.64 -9.45 -6.95
CA VAL A 21 -1.78 -8.61 -7.32
C VAL A 21 -2.11 -8.79 -8.80
N GLU A 22 -1.11 -8.71 -9.66
CA GLU A 22 -1.22 -8.94 -11.10
C GLU A 22 -1.89 -10.27 -11.40
N ASN A 23 -1.46 -11.35 -10.76
CA ASN A 23 -2.04 -12.68 -10.91
C ASN A 23 -3.49 -12.78 -10.45
N ARG A 24 -3.96 -11.86 -9.60
CA ARG A 24 -5.33 -11.86 -9.05
C ARG A 24 -6.29 -10.99 -9.86
N ILE A 25 -5.86 -9.78 -10.23
CA ILE A 25 -6.74 -8.76 -10.85
C ILE A 25 -6.42 -8.52 -12.32
N GLY A 26 -5.33 -9.08 -12.83
CA GLY A 26 -4.83 -8.90 -14.19
C GLY A 26 -3.88 -7.71 -14.33
N LEU A 27 -3.04 -7.77 -15.36
CA LEU A 27 -2.02 -6.77 -15.68
C LEU A 27 -2.62 -5.37 -15.88
N VAL A 28 -3.70 -5.25 -16.66
CA VAL A 28 -4.32 -3.96 -17.00
C VAL A 28 -4.82 -3.24 -15.74
N ASN A 29 -5.48 -3.96 -14.83
CA ASN A 29 -5.99 -3.39 -13.59
C ASN A 29 -4.84 -2.98 -12.64
N THR A 30 -3.77 -3.78 -12.61
CA THR A 30 -2.57 -3.49 -11.81
C THR A 30 -1.85 -2.24 -12.32
N LEU A 31 -1.68 -2.10 -13.63
CA LEU A 31 -1.16 -0.89 -14.26
C LEU A 31 -2.07 0.32 -13.99
N GLY A 32 -3.39 0.13 -14.04
CA GLY A 32 -4.35 1.17 -13.66
C GLY A 32 -4.16 1.67 -12.22
N LEU A 33 -3.94 0.77 -11.26
CA LEU A 33 -3.65 1.13 -9.87
C LEU A 33 -2.29 1.84 -9.71
N ILE A 34 -1.25 1.39 -10.43
CA ILE A 34 0.06 2.07 -10.46
C ILE A 34 -0.11 3.51 -10.95
N VAL A 35 -0.81 3.70 -12.06
CA VAL A 35 -1.05 5.03 -12.63
C VAL A 35 -1.90 5.89 -11.70
N ALA A 36 -2.96 5.33 -11.10
CA ALA A 36 -3.82 6.07 -10.19
C ALA A 36 -3.08 6.54 -8.93
N THR A 37 -2.27 5.67 -8.32
CA THR A 37 -1.44 6.03 -7.16
C THR A 37 -0.34 7.04 -7.52
N GLY A 38 0.30 6.89 -8.68
CA GLY A 38 1.24 7.89 -9.23
C GLY A 38 0.59 9.25 -9.49
N MET A 39 -0.63 9.27 -10.02
CA MET A 39 -1.40 10.51 -10.23
C MET A 39 -1.76 11.18 -8.91
N LEU A 40 -2.21 10.43 -7.90
CA LEU A 40 -2.47 10.96 -6.56
C LEU A 40 -1.20 11.60 -5.98
N GLY A 41 -0.06 10.93 -6.14
CA GLY A 41 1.22 11.47 -5.72
C GLY A 41 1.62 12.74 -6.43
N ALA A 42 1.47 12.77 -7.75
CA ALA A 42 1.73 13.96 -8.56
C ALA A 42 0.83 15.15 -8.15
N VAL A 43 -0.44 14.90 -7.83
CA VAL A 43 -1.36 15.96 -7.34
C VAL A 43 -0.90 16.51 -5.99
N VAL A 44 -0.51 15.65 -5.05
CA VAL A 44 0.01 16.06 -3.75
C VAL A 44 1.31 16.85 -3.90
N MET A 45 2.23 16.35 -4.71
CA MET A 45 3.50 17.00 -5.02
C MET A 45 3.29 18.38 -5.66
N LYS A 46 2.36 18.50 -6.63
CA LYS A 46 2.02 19.78 -7.26
C LYS A 46 1.47 20.80 -6.26
N ARG A 47 0.62 20.36 -5.32
CA ARG A 47 0.05 21.24 -4.29
C ARG A 47 1.09 21.72 -3.29
N GLN A 48 1.92 20.81 -2.77
CA GLN A 48 2.95 21.17 -1.80
C GLN A 48 4.10 21.96 -2.44
N GLY A 49 4.56 21.53 -3.63
CA GLY A 49 5.62 22.20 -4.37
C GLY A 49 5.26 23.62 -4.81
N ALA A 50 4.00 23.87 -5.22
CA ALA A 50 3.56 25.22 -5.58
C ALA A 50 3.55 26.18 -4.40
N GLY A 51 3.22 25.71 -3.19
CA GLY A 51 3.28 26.51 -1.97
C GLY A 51 4.71 26.90 -1.62
N VAL A 52 5.61 25.91 -1.62
CA VAL A 52 7.05 26.12 -1.38
C VAL A 52 7.65 27.10 -2.38
N TRP A 53 7.34 26.95 -3.66
CA TRP A 53 7.85 27.82 -4.72
C TRP A 53 7.42 29.28 -4.54
N ARG A 54 6.14 29.52 -4.20
CA ARG A 54 5.62 30.87 -3.95
C ARG A 54 6.30 31.54 -2.75
N SER A 55 6.48 30.79 -1.66
CA SER A 55 7.18 31.30 -0.46
C SER A 55 8.65 31.62 -0.76
N ALA A 56 9.32 30.75 -1.53
CA ALA A 56 10.70 30.97 -1.95
C ALA A 56 10.83 32.26 -2.77
N GLN A 57 9.93 32.46 -3.74
CA GLN A 57 9.91 33.66 -4.58
C GLN A 57 9.65 34.92 -3.75
N ALA A 58 8.75 34.87 -2.77
CA ALA A 58 8.47 36.00 -1.88
C ALA A 58 9.67 36.37 -0.99
N ARG A 59 10.44 35.39 -0.52
CA ARG A 59 11.68 35.62 0.25
C ARG A 59 12.82 36.17 -0.59
N LEU A 60 13.04 35.60 -1.77
CA LEU A 60 14.04 36.09 -2.71
C LEU A 60 13.75 37.53 -3.14
N ALA A 61 12.48 37.89 -3.34
CA ALA A 61 12.08 39.26 -3.65
C ALA A 61 12.40 40.26 -2.52
N ARG A 62 12.56 39.80 -1.27
CA ARG A 62 12.98 40.61 -0.12
C ARG A 62 14.50 40.59 0.10
N GLY A 63 15.27 39.90 -0.75
CA GLY A 63 16.71 39.71 -0.56
C GLY A 63 17.06 38.70 0.55
N GLU A 64 16.09 37.92 1.02
CA GLU A 64 16.29 36.88 2.04
C GLU A 64 16.64 35.53 1.40
N ILE A 65 17.53 34.76 2.02
CA ILE A 65 17.87 33.40 1.56
C ILE A 65 16.75 32.43 2.02
N PRO A 66 16.04 31.75 1.11
CA PRO A 66 14.90 30.89 1.43
C PRO A 66 15.34 29.46 1.83
N ALA A 67 16.11 29.33 2.92
CA ALA A 67 16.68 28.05 3.32
C ALA A 67 15.60 26.99 3.63
N GLU A 68 14.52 27.37 4.31
CA GLU A 68 13.41 26.48 4.67
C GLU A 68 12.64 26.01 3.44
N GLU A 69 12.44 26.88 2.45
CA GLU A 69 11.75 26.54 1.22
C GLU A 69 12.61 25.66 0.31
N ILE A 70 13.93 25.81 0.33
CA ILE A 70 14.83 24.89 -0.37
C ILE A 70 14.71 23.49 0.25
N LEU A 71 14.75 23.37 1.58
CA LEU A 71 14.53 22.09 2.27
C LEU A 71 13.13 21.52 1.97
N GLY A 72 12.08 22.34 2.04
CA GLY A 72 10.73 21.94 1.70
C GLY A 72 10.62 21.46 0.25
N GLY A 73 11.31 22.12 -0.68
CA GLY A 73 11.36 21.73 -2.09
C GLY A 73 12.05 20.38 -2.27
N ILE A 74 13.17 20.16 -1.59
CA ILE A 74 13.87 18.88 -1.58
C ILE A 74 12.98 17.77 -1.00
N MET A 75 12.26 18.03 0.10
CA MET A 75 11.35 17.05 0.70
C MET A 75 10.19 16.69 -0.25
N VAL A 76 9.63 17.67 -0.98
CA VAL A 76 8.60 17.42 -2.00
C VAL A 76 9.15 16.59 -3.16
N LEU A 77 10.39 16.85 -3.61
CA LEU A 77 11.04 16.07 -4.67
C LEU A 77 11.37 14.64 -4.23
N VAL A 78 11.94 14.48 -3.04
CA VAL A 78 12.24 13.16 -2.45
C VAL A 78 10.95 12.38 -2.23
N GLY A 79 9.91 13.02 -1.69
CA GLY A 79 8.59 12.42 -1.54
C GLY A 79 8.00 11.97 -2.88
N GLY A 80 8.07 12.81 -3.92
CA GLY A 80 7.63 12.45 -5.27
C GLY A 80 8.42 11.29 -5.89
N ALA A 81 9.74 11.28 -5.74
CA ALA A 81 10.59 10.17 -6.19
C ALA A 81 10.29 8.86 -5.45
N LEU A 82 10.02 8.94 -4.14
CA LEU A 82 9.60 7.81 -3.33
C LEU A 82 8.20 7.31 -3.70
N MET A 83 7.29 8.17 -4.16
CA MET A 83 5.98 7.74 -4.67
C MET A 83 6.05 7.00 -6.00
N ILE A 84 7.08 7.26 -6.81
CA ILE A 84 7.33 6.50 -8.04
C ILE A 84 7.88 5.10 -7.70
N THR A 85 8.44 4.92 -6.49
CA THR A 85 8.92 3.62 -6.03
C THR A 85 7.73 2.77 -5.54
N PRO A 86 7.60 1.50 -5.97
CA PRO A 86 6.40 0.67 -5.79
C PRO A 86 5.96 0.33 -4.33
N GLY A 87 6.59 0.88 -3.29
CA GLY A 87 6.26 0.65 -1.88
C GLY A 87 4.91 1.18 -1.43
N ILE A 88 4.50 2.34 -1.95
CA ILE A 88 3.18 2.92 -1.61
C ILE A 88 2.05 2.14 -2.27
N LEU A 89 2.30 1.52 -3.42
CA LEU A 89 1.31 0.69 -4.07
C LEU A 89 1.04 -0.58 -3.26
N THR A 90 2.07 -1.14 -2.64
CA THR A 90 1.94 -2.30 -1.74
C THR A 90 1.11 -1.94 -0.50
N ASP A 91 1.32 -0.76 0.09
CA ASP A 91 0.50 -0.25 1.19
C ASP A 91 -0.94 0.07 0.75
N ALA A 92 -1.13 0.70 -0.41
CA ALA A 92 -2.45 1.00 -0.95
C ALA A 92 -3.23 -0.27 -1.33
N VAL A 93 -2.58 -1.27 -1.92
CA VAL A 93 -3.15 -2.60 -2.19
C VAL A 93 -3.47 -3.33 -0.89
N GLY A 94 -2.55 -3.30 0.09
CA GLY A 94 -2.75 -3.91 1.40
C GLY A 94 -3.96 -3.32 2.12
N LEU A 95 -4.08 -1.98 2.12
CA LEU A 95 -5.25 -1.27 2.65
C LEU A 95 -6.51 -1.57 1.85
N LEU A 96 -6.44 -1.61 0.51
CA LEU A 96 -7.56 -1.90 -0.37
C LEU A 96 -8.08 -3.34 -0.19
N LEU A 97 -7.19 -4.33 -0.01
CA LEU A 97 -7.54 -5.72 0.34
C LEU A 97 -8.16 -5.84 1.74
N MET A 98 -7.81 -4.94 2.65
CA MET A 98 -8.39 -4.87 3.98
C MET A 98 -9.83 -4.33 3.97
N VAL A 99 -10.24 -3.63 2.89
CA VAL A 99 -11.62 -3.16 2.69
C VAL A 99 -12.53 -4.35 2.29
N PRO A 100 -13.58 -4.69 3.07
CA PRO A 100 -14.44 -5.86 2.82
C PRO A 100 -15.12 -5.86 1.44
N ALA A 101 -15.45 -4.68 0.90
CA ALA A 101 -16.07 -4.52 -0.41
C ALA A 101 -15.17 -4.99 -1.57
N VAL A 102 -13.86 -4.77 -1.44
CA VAL A 102 -12.85 -5.25 -2.40
C VAL A 102 -12.71 -6.77 -2.28
N ARG A 103 -12.81 -7.31 -1.06
CA ARG A 103 -12.84 -8.74 -0.81
C ARG A 103 -14.02 -9.43 -1.51
N SER A 104 -15.21 -8.80 -1.55
CA SER A 104 -16.37 -9.34 -2.27
C SER A 104 -16.31 -9.19 -3.79
N LEU A 105 -15.62 -8.16 -4.31
CA LEU A 105 -15.43 -7.97 -5.75
C LEU A 105 -14.34 -8.88 -6.33
N LEU A 106 -13.24 -9.07 -5.59
CA LEU A 106 -12.11 -9.92 -5.99
C LEU A 106 -12.35 -11.40 -5.72
N PHE A 107 -13.14 -11.71 -4.70
CA PHE A 107 -13.63 -13.06 -4.43
C PHE A 107 -15.16 -13.06 -4.52
N PRO A 108 -15.74 -13.07 -5.73
CA PRO A 108 -17.14 -13.38 -5.89
C PRO A 108 -17.34 -14.84 -5.47
N SER A 109 -17.59 -15.04 -4.17
CA SER A 109 -17.99 -16.32 -3.57
C SER A 109 -17.14 -17.55 -3.91
N ILE A 110 -15.98 -17.69 -3.24
CA ILE A 110 -15.47 -19.04 -2.87
C ILE A 110 -15.98 -19.41 -1.45
N ALA A 111 -16.96 -18.66 -0.93
CA ALA A 111 -17.80 -19.14 0.15
C ALA A 111 -18.83 -20.15 -0.40
N ARG A 112 -18.36 -21.34 -0.79
CA ARG A 112 -19.24 -22.51 -0.79
C ARG A 112 -18.46 -23.73 -0.33
N LYS A 113 -18.59 -23.97 0.98
CA LYS A 113 -18.33 -25.23 1.69
C LYS A 113 -16.85 -25.60 1.74
N ARG A 114 -16.15 -25.39 2.86
CA ARG A 114 -15.66 -26.54 3.67
C ARG A 114 -15.02 -26.17 5.02
N PHE A 115 -15.11 -24.93 5.50
CA PHE A 115 -14.36 -24.58 6.72
C PHE A 115 -15.12 -24.79 8.05
N PHE A 116 -16.44 -25.00 8.03
CA PHE A 116 -17.24 -25.17 9.26
C PHE A 116 -17.53 -26.65 9.62
N ALA A 117 -17.00 -27.62 8.87
CA ALA A 117 -17.25 -29.06 9.14
C ALA A 117 -16.24 -29.71 10.11
N ILE A 118 -15.19 -28.99 10.54
CA ILE A 118 -14.13 -29.56 11.40
C ILE A 118 -14.37 -29.30 12.91
N PHE A 119 -15.27 -28.39 13.27
CA PHE A 119 -15.52 -28.02 14.67
C PHE A 119 -16.68 -28.77 15.35
N THR A 120 -17.37 -29.69 14.68
CA THR A 120 -18.52 -30.43 15.27
C THR A 120 -18.19 -31.84 15.74
N SER A 121 -17.00 -32.40 15.43
CA SER A 121 -16.70 -33.81 15.76
C SER A 121 -15.89 -34.03 17.04
N ARG A 122 -16.05 -33.20 18.08
CA ARG A 122 -15.30 -33.38 19.34
C ARG A 122 -16.13 -33.44 20.62
N ASP A 123 -17.47 -33.51 20.55
CA ASP A 123 -18.33 -33.56 21.75
C ASP A 123 -19.35 -34.73 21.75
N GLU A 124 -18.97 -35.93 21.27
CA GLU A 124 -19.77 -37.16 21.45
C GLU A 124 -18.92 -38.35 21.89
N GLY A 125 -18.25 -38.24 23.04
CA GLY A 125 -17.40 -39.33 23.52
C GLY A 125 -17.22 -39.48 25.02
N ILE A 126 -17.99 -38.79 25.87
CA ILE A 126 -17.83 -38.90 27.33
C ILE A 126 -19.18 -38.70 28.03
N TYR A 127 -20.14 -39.63 27.88
CA TYR A 127 -21.20 -39.92 28.85
C TYR A 127 -21.86 -41.26 28.51
N ASP A 128 -21.19 -42.37 28.79
CA ASP A 128 -21.88 -43.62 29.17
C ASP A 128 -20.96 -44.47 30.06
N ILE A 129 -20.82 -44.00 31.30
CA ILE A 129 -20.48 -44.86 32.43
C ILE A 129 -21.78 -45.54 32.84
N GLY A 130 -21.87 -46.84 32.53
CA GLY A 130 -23.08 -47.62 32.78
C GLY A 130 -23.49 -47.70 34.25
N PRO A 131 -24.74 -48.09 34.50
CA PRO A 131 -25.04 -48.89 35.68
C PRO A 131 -25.99 -50.05 35.33
N SER A 132 -25.50 -51.28 35.52
CA SER A 132 -26.24 -52.42 36.08
C SER A 132 -25.32 -53.64 36.18
#